data_AF-A0A3E3E1N0-F1
#
_entry.id   AF-A0A3E3E1N0-F1
#
_cell.length_a   1.000
_cell.length_b   1.000
_cell.length_c   1.000
_cell.angle_alpha   90.00
_cell.angle_beta   90.00
_cell.angle_gamma   90.00
#
_symmetry.space_group_name_H-M   'P 1'
#
loop_
_entity.id
_entity.type
_entity.pdbx_description
1 polymer ?
#
loop_
_entity_poly.entity_id
_entity_poly.type
_entity_poly.pdbx_seq_one_letter_code
_entity_poly.pdbx_strand_id
1 'polypeptide(L)' 'MKVFIKYCGGCNPRYNRVREVDNFKSKYEDVEFTYDYDNDVEICLIICGCNSACADISFIDKNKKTYIIKSKYELENIKL' A
#
# COMPACT_ATOMS: atom_id res chain seq x y z
N MET A 1 3.86 -12.73 -8.14
CA MET A 1 3.63 -12.31 -6.73
C MET A 1 2.41 -11.41 -6.68
N LYS A 2 1.55 -11.55 -5.67
CA LYS A 2 0.33 -10.74 -5.52
C LYS A 2 0.42 -9.76 -4.36
N VAL A 3 0.19 -8.48 -4.64
CA VAL A 3 0.32 -7.37 -3.69
C VAL A 3 -1.01 -6.64 -3.54
N PHE A 4 -1.53 -6.65 -2.31
CA PHE A 4 -2.73 -5.92 -1.95
C PHE A 4 -2.42 -4.45 -1.66
N ILE A 5 -3.23 -3.55 -2.20
CA ILE A 5 -3.15 -2.11 -1.92
C ILE A 5 -4.43 -1.65 -1.26
N LYS A 6 -4.28 -0.95 -0.14
CA LYS A 6 -5.37 -0.21 0.51
C LYS A 6 -4.98 1.23 0.73
N TYR A 7 -5.87 2.14 0.38
CA TYR A 7 -5.72 3.55 0.76
C TYR A 7 -6.42 3.84 2.09
N CYS A 8 -5.85 4.73 2.91
CA CYS A 8 -6.61 5.32 4.00
C CYS A 8 -7.71 6.27 3.48
N GLY A 9 -8.64 6.66 4.34
CA GLY A 9 -9.83 7.46 4.01
C GLY A 9 -9.61 8.88 3.46
N GLY A 10 -8.39 9.25 3.07
CA GLY A 10 -8.21 10.43 2.24
C GLY A 10 -8.12 11.78 2.96
N CYS A 11 -8.56 11.88 4.22
CA CYS A 11 -8.91 13.15 4.88
C CYS A 11 -7.88 14.29 4.84
N ASN A 12 -6.57 13.98 4.89
CA ASN A 12 -5.50 14.99 4.85
C ASN A 12 -4.29 14.51 4.03
N PRO A 13 -4.33 14.49 2.69
CA PRO A 13 -3.20 14.06 1.87
C PRO A 13 -2.06 15.09 1.91
N ARG A 14 -0.86 14.64 2.32
CA ARG A 14 0.38 15.43 2.23
C ARG A 14 1.15 15.20 0.94
N TYR A 15 0.73 14.23 0.12
CA TYR A 15 1.30 13.92 -1.18
C TYR A 15 0.24 13.29 -2.09
N ASN A 16 0.49 13.29 -3.40
CA ASN A 16 -0.38 12.65 -4.38
C ASN A 16 -0.17 11.13 -4.37
N ARG A 17 -0.78 10.48 -3.38
CA ARG A 17 -0.63 9.04 -3.14
C ARG A 17 -1.01 8.14 -4.32
N VAL A 18 -1.98 8.56 -5.14
CA VAL A 18 -2.41 7.78 -6.31
C VAL A 18 -1.31 7.81 -7.36
N ARG A 19 -0.83 9.01 -7.72
CA ARG A 19 0.28 9.17 -8.65
C ARG A 19 1.53 8.40 -8.21
N GLU A 20 1.87 8.45 -6.92
CA GLU A 20 3.05 7.73 -6.44
C GLU A 20 2.87 6.22 -6.43
N VAL A 21 1.66 5.71 -6.20
CA VAL A 21 1.36 4.28 -6.36
C VAL A 21 1.44 3.87 -7.82
N ASP A 22 0.95 4.68 -8.76
CA ASP A 22 1.05 4.37 -10.19
C ASP A 22 2.53 4.32 -10.65
N ASN A 23 3.34 5.29 -10.21
CA ASN A 23 4.79 5.29 -10.43
C ASN A 23 5.50 4.09 -9.78
N PHE A 24 5.00 3.61 -8.64
CA PHE A 24 5.55 2.45 -7.96
C PHE A 24 5.22 1.16 -8.73
N LYS A 25 3.96 0.99 -9.14
CA LYS A 25 3.50 -0.16 -9.92
C LYS A 25 4.26 -0.30 -11.24
N SER A 26 4.54 0.81 -11.91
CA SER A 26 5.25 0.80 -13.20
C SER A 26 6.70 0.29 -13.11
N LYS A 27 7.25 0.11 -11.90
CA LYS A 27 8.59 -0.46 -11.68
C LYS A 27 8.58 -2.00 -11.61
N TYR A 28 7.39 -2.62 -11.58
CA TYR A 28 7.21 -4.05 -11.33
C TYR A 28 6.23 -4.65 -12.34
N GLU A 29 6.74 -5.13 -13.48
CA GLU A 29 5.92 -5.72 -14.54
C GLU A 29 5.36 -7.11 -14.17
N ASP A 30 6.09 -7.88 -13.36
CA ASP A 30 5.72 -9.27 -12.96
C ASP A 30 4.93 -9.35 -11.64
N VAL A 31 4.45 -8.21 -11.13
CA VAL A 31 3.69 -8.14 -9.88
C VAL A 31 2.22 -7.87 -10.17
N GLU A 32 1.35 -8.73 -9.64
CA GLU A 32 -0.08 -8.50 -9.66
C GLU A 32 -0.46 -7.57 -8.50
N PHE A 33 -0.94 -6.37 -8.82
CA PHE A 33 -1.47 -5.45 -7.83
C PHE A 33 -3.00 -5.56 -7.76
N THR A 34 -3.52 -5.85 -6.58
CA THR A 34 -4.96 -6.00 -6.32
C THR A 34 -5.46 -5.00 -5.27
N TYR A 35 -6.74 -4.66 -5.34
CA TYR A 35 -7.47 -3.90 -4.31
C TYR A 35 -8.42 -4.78 -3.50
N ASP A 36 -8.49 -6.06 -3.84
CA ASP A 36 -9.24 -7.08 -3.14
C ASP A 36 -8.27 -7.93 -2.32
N TYR A 37 -8.55 -8.03 -1.02
CA TYR A 37 -7.74 -8.84 -0.10
C TYR A 37 -8.22 -10.29 -0.12
N ASP A 38 -7.31 -11.21 -0.39
CA ASP A 38 -7.56 -12.65 -0.39
C ASP A 38 -6.35 -13.41 0.19
N ASN A 39 -6.45 -14.74 0.24
CA ASN A 39 -5.41 -15.59 0.81
C ASN A 39 -4.12 -15.63 -0.02
N ASP A 40 -4.20 -15.35 -1.33
CA ASP A 40 -3.10 -15.42 -2.28
C ASP A 40 -2.21 -14.17 -2.22
N VAL A 41 -2.66 -13.11 -1.54
CA VAL A 41 -1.87 -11.91 -1.28
C VAL A 41 -0.64 -12.25 -0.42
N GLU A 42 0.54 -11.89 -0.89
CA GLU A 42 1.81 -12.10 -0.17
C GLU A 42 2.24 -10.85 0.61
N ILE A 43 1.98 -9.66 0.06
CA ILE A 43 2.36 -8.37 0.64
C ILE A 43 1.16 -7.42 0.66
N CYS A 44 1.00 -6.69 1.76
CA CYS A 44 -0.01 -5.65 1.91
C CYS A 44 0.64 -4.26 1.97
N LEU A 45 0.22 -3.34 1.10
CA LEU A 45 0.64 -1.95 1.07
C LEU A 45 -0.51 -1.05 1.53
N ILE A 46 -0.34 -0.40 2.69
CA ILE A 46 -1.34 0.47 3.29
C ILE A 46 -0.92 1.92 3.08
N ILE A 47 -1.51 2.56 2.08
CA ILE A 47 -1.15 3.87 1.57
C ILE A 47 -1.90 4.97 2.32
N CYS A 48 -1.21 5.61 3.25
CA CYS A 48 -1.73 6.68 4.09
C CYS A 48 -1.31 8.05 3.55
N GLY A 49 -2.24 9.01 3.56
CA GLY A 49 -1.95 10.38 3.11
C GLY A 49 -1.31 11.27 4.18
N CYS A 50 -1.36 10.86 5.45
CA CYS A 50 -0.82 11.60 6.59
C CYS A 50 -0.27 10.64 7.65
N ASN A 51 0.43 11.22 8.62
CA ASN A 51 1.10 10.47 9.70
C ASN A 51 0.14 9.74 10.66
N SER A 52 -1.15 10.12 10.68
CA SER A 52 -2.17 9.48 11.52
C SER A 52 -2.41 8.02 11.16
N ALA A 53 -2.17 7.62 9.90
CA ALA A 53 -2.29 6.25 9.42
C ALA A 53 -3.56 5.51 9.87
N CYS A 54 -4.71 6.18 9.77
CA CYS A 54 -6.00 5.71 10.26
C CYS A 54 -6.69 4.65 9.39
N ALA A 55 -5.98 4.01 8.46
CA ALA A 55 -6.56 2.93 7.67
C ALA A 55 -6.88 1.75 8.58
N ASP A 56 -8.11 1.23 8.52
CA ASP A 56 -8.43 -0.04 9.16
C ASP A 56 -7.68 -1.17 8.46
N ILE A 57 -6.98 -1.98 9.25
CA ILE A 57 -6.19 -3.14 8.82
C ILE A 57 -6.51 -4.38 9.66
N SER A 58 -7.57 -4.33 10.48
CA SER A 58 -7.92 -5.41 11.41
C SER A 58 -8.29 -6.73 10.72
N PHE A 59 -8.71 -6.66 9.46
CA PHE A 59 -9.03 -7.82 8.62
C PHE A 59 -7.81 -8.51 8.00
N ILE A 60 -6.62 -7.88 8.06
CA ILE A 60 -5.38 -8.45 7.51
C ILE A 60 -4.83 -9.47 8.51
N ASP A 61 -4.52 -10.68 8.03
CA ASP A 61 -3.82 -11.68 8.83
C ASP A 61 -2.50 -11.11 9.37
N LYS A 62 -2.29 -11.23 10.68
CA LYS A 62 -1.11 -10.72 11.39
C LYS A 62 0.21 -11.30 10.89
N ASN A 63 0.18 -12.47 10.23
CA ASN A 63 1.36 -13.11 9.66
C ASN A 63 1.70 -12.57 8.26
N LYS A 64 0.83 -11.77 7.63
CA LYS A 64 1.09 -11.20 6.30
C LYS A 64 2.04 -10.01 6.40
N LYS A 65 3.01 -9.97 5.48
CA LYS A 65 3.98 -8.88 5.37
C LYS A 65 3.25 -7.58 5.00
N THR A 66 3.18 -6.64 5.94
CA THR A 66 2.38 -5.42 5.79
C THR A 66 3.24 -4.17 5.95
N TYR A 67 3.19 -3.28 4.97
CA TYR A 67 3.84 -1.97 4.98
C TYR A 67 2.80 -0.87 5.17
N ILE A 68 2.99 -0.03 6.19
CA ILE A 68 2.19 1.19 6.39
C ILE A 68 3.01 2.37 5.88
N ILE A 69 2.55 2.99 4.80
CA ILE A 69 3.27 4.01 4.05
C ILE A 69 2.62 5.36 4.30
N LYS A 70 3.35 6.30 4.89
CA LYS A 70 2.82 7.61 5.32
C LYS A 70 3.32 8.77 4.46
N SER A 71 4.28 8.50 3.57
CA SER A 71 4.92 9.51 2.72
C SER A 71 5.37 8.90 1.39
N LYS A 72 5.64 9.77 0.40
CA LYS A 72 6.21 9.34 -0.89
C LYS A 72 7.57 8.65 -0.72
N TYR A 73 8.40 9.13 0.20
CA TYR A 73 9.75 8.61 0.41
C TYR A 73 9.73 7.19 0.97
N GLU A 74 8.78 6.88 1.86
CA GLU A 74 8.59 5.50 2.33
C GLU A 74 8.21 4.56 1.19
N LEU A 75 7.29 5.00 0.30
CA LEU A 75 6.89 4.20 -0.86
C LEU A 75 8.05 3.94 -1.83
N GLU A 76 8.84 4.98 -2.12
CA GLU A 76 10.00 4.90 -3.02
C GLU A 76 11.09 3.92 -2.55
N ASN A 77 11.18 3.67 -1.24
CA ASN A 77 12.18 2.79 -0.64
C ASN A 77 11.68 1.35 -0.44
N ILE A 78 10.41 1.05 -0.71
CA ILE A 78 9.91 -0.32 -0.67
C ILE A 78 10.48 -1.10 -1.84
N LYS A 79 10.95 -2.31 -1.55
CA LYS A 79 11.34 -3.31 -2.53
C LYS A 79 10.42 -4.52 -2.39
N LEU A 80 9.73 -4.85 -3.46
CA LEU A 80 8.92 -6.05 -3.60
C LEU A 80 9.81 -7.26 -3.92
#